data_AF-A0A3G3GSG0-F1
#
_entry.id   AF-A0A3G3GSG0-F1
#
_cell.length_a   1.000
_cell.length_b   1.000
_cell.length_c   1.000
_cell.angle_alpha   90.00
_cell.angle_beta   90.00
_cell.angle_gamma   90.00
#
_symmetry.space_group_name_H-M   'P 1'
#
loop_
_entity.id
_entity.type
_entity.pdbx_description
1 polymer ?
#
loop_
_entity_poly.entity_id
_entity_poly.type
_entity_poly.pdbx_seq_one_letter_code
_entity_poly.pdbx_strand_id
1 'polypeptide(L)'
;MNQEIAGVYLSKVTISDFHCFKGENEINFTRPNGRYQQWNVILGNNNTGKTTILRLLSGLSATRIVGNRNTLNLVPGFLKHFRAMWDLSLVSPIFGVKSALQQTKDNSFTAFSSPWLYRKNDTGNIITDRIELNHDDYKLLEKLKFYGYGTFRKMSETYRGEIDNIYEDEVTGLFYDNYELDNAEIWLLQLDYAAKSGVANAAAILEKLKTVLTSGLLPDVKSIELKSELDEKTNSVKNYALFDTDYGKVRLAGLGYGYQSTMAWVVDLAKKLFERYPQLDNPLTGPAIVLVDEIDLHLHPDWQRKIIKHLSGIFPNTQFIVTAHSPLVVQSAEDINLIILEKGENGQTHIRQEFGTYQGWTIEEILQDLMGLGEKTLSDKYLHFLNEFDAGLDSDDYPRAKAAYEELIRLLHPTSSQRKLLKLQLGAIAPATV
;
A
#
# COMPACT_ATOMS: atom_id res chain seq x y z
N MET A 1 20.11 -8.75 21.33
CA MET A 1 20.52 -9.28 20.01
C MET A 1 19.24 -9.59 19.28
N ASN A 2 18.90 -8.86 18.21
CA ASN A 2 17.72 -9.18 17.42
C ASN A 2 17.89 -10.60 16.88
N GLN A 3 17.02 -11.53 17.27
CA GLN A 3 16.93 -12.82 16.59
C GLN A 3 16.43 -12.53 15.18
N GLU A 4 17.35 -12.45 14.21
CA GLU A 4 16.99 -12.28 12.80
C GLU A 4 16.38 -13.58 12.29
N ILE A 5 15.08 -13.56 12.02
CA ILE A 5 14.38 -14.66 11.37
C ILE A 5 14.54 -14.50 9.86
N ALA A 6 14.97 -15.58 9.20
CA ALA A 6 14.99 -15.66 7.75
C ALA A 6 13.60 -15.41 7.16
N GLY A 7 13.45 -14.30 6.44
CA GLY A 7 12.28 -13.89 5.68
C GLY A 7 12.36 -14.24 4.19
N VAL A 8 11.19 -14.32 3.56
CA VAL A 8 11.03 -14.52 2.12
C VAL A 8 10.27 -13.34 1.53
N TYR A 9 10.81 -12.76 0.47
CA TYR A 9 10.32 -11.56 -0.18
C TYR A 9 10.14 -11.80 -1.67
N LEU A 10 9.29 -10.99 -2.30
CA LEU A 10 9.18 -10.95 -3.74
C LEU A 10 10.40 -10.22 -4.30
N SER A 11 11.08 -10.82 -5.28
CA SER A 11 12.21 -10.19 -5.98
C SER A 11 11.78 -9.63 -7.33
N LYS A 12 10.93 -10.35 -8.05
CA LYS A 12 10.51 -10.00 -9.42
C LYS A 12 9.22 -10.74 -9.77
N VAL A 13 8.37 -10.12 -10.57
CA VAL A 13 7.23 -10.78 -11.20
C VAL A 13 7.17 -10.44 -12.68
N THR A 14 6.85 -11.44 -13.51
CA THR A 14 6.57 -11.29 -14.93
C THR A 14 5.11 -11.68 -15.18
N ILE A 15 4.31 -10.72 -15.65
CA ILE A 15 2.89 -10.87 -16.00
C ILE A 15 2.78 -10.98 -17.52
N SER A 16 2.15 -12.04 -18.01
CA SER A 16 1.95 -12.30 -19.43
C SER A 16 0.45 -12.34 -19.76
N ASP A 17 0.01 -11.48 -20.68
CA ASP A 17 -1.33 -11.52 -21.28
C ASP A 17 -2.52 -11.57 -20.29
N PHE A 18 -2.46 -10.76 -19.24
CA PHE A 18 -3.49 -10.70 -18.20
C PHE A 18 -4.23 -9.36 -18.21
N HIS A 19 -5.55 -9.38 -18.50
CA HIS A 19 -6.40 -8.19 -18.58
C HIS A 19 -5.82 -7.08 -19.50
N CYS A 20 -5.40 -5.96 -18.90
CA CYS A 20 -4.85 -4.78 -19.56
C CYS A 20 -3.35 -4.91 -19.85
N PHE A 21 -2.68 -5.93 -19.30
CA PHE A 21 -1.29 -6.27 -19.60
C PHE A 21 -1.24 -7.21 -20.80
N LYS A 22 -0.47 -6.87 -21.83
CA LYS A 22 -0.25 -7.67 -23.05
C LYS A 22 1.24 -7.95 -23.22
N GLY A 23 1.58 -9.12 -23.75
CA GLY A 23 2.98 -9.58 -23.80
C GLY A 23 3.55 -9.79 -22.39
N GLU A 24 4.88 -9.93 -22.29
CA GLU A 24 5.57 -10.06 -21.00
C GLU A 24 5.85 -8.69 -20.37
N ASN A 25 5.30 -8.46 -19.19
CA ASN A 25 5.45 -7.23 -18.40
C ASN A 25 6.17 -7.57 -17.10
N GLU A 26 7.25 -6.86 -16.80
CA GLU A 26 8.12 -7.17 -15.66
C GLU A 26 8.03 -6.09 -14.59
N ILE A 27 7.98 -6.54 -13.33
CA ILE A 27 8.07 -5.69 -12.15
C ILE A 27 9.17 -6.23 -11.27
N ASN A 28 10.19 -5.41 -11.02
CA ASN A 28 11.26 -5.74 -10.09
C ASN A 28 10.92 -5.23 -8.69
N PHE A 29 11.22 -5.99 -7.66
CA PHE A 29 11.01 -5.62 -6.25
C PHE A 29 12.32 -5.59 -5.47
N THR A 30 13.45 -5.75 -6.17
CA THR A 30 14.80 -5.79 -5.63
C THR A 30 15.55 -4.54 -6.08
N ARG A 31 16.19 -3.87 -5.13
CA ARG A 31 17.05 -2.72 -5.35
C ARG A 31 18.24 -3.08 -6.23
N PRO A 32 18.88 -2.09 -6.87
CA PRO A 32 20.16 -2.30 -7.57
C PRO A 32 21.26 -2.92 -6.69
N ASN A 33 21.23 -2.70 -5.37
CA ASN A 33 22.17 -3.30 -4.41
C ASN A 33 21.87 -4.76 -4.04
N GLY A 34 20.82 -5.36 -4.61
CA GLY A 34 20.45 -6.75 -4.40
C GLY A 34 19.51 -7.03 -3.23
N ARG A 35 19.14 -6.04 -2.40
CA ARG A 35 18.14 -6.21 -1.32
C ARG A 35 16.73 -5.88 -1.80
N TYR A 36 15.71 -6.58 -1.31
CA TYR A 36 14.31 -6.24 -1.57
C TYR A 36 14.01 -4.78 -1.20
N GLN A 37 13.18 -4.11 -1.98
CA GLN A 37 12.68 -2.79 -1.64
C GLN A 37 11.56 -2.94 -0.61
N GLN A 38 11.69 -2.21 0.51
CA GLN A 38 10.64 -2.15 1.53
C GLN A 38 9.33 -1.59 0.97
N TRP A 39 9.39 -0.48 0.21
CA TRP A 39 8.22 0.19 -0.34
C TRP A 39 8.17 0.14 -1.86
N ASN A 40 7.12 -0.50 -2.38
CA ASN A 40 6.83 -0.60 -3.80
C ASN A 40 5.48 0.09 -4.04
N VAL A 41 5.51 1.31 -4.57
CA VAL A 41 4.33 2.16 -4.73
C VAL A 41 3.88 2.09 -6.17
N ILE A 42 2.66 1.61 -6.40
CA ILE A 42 2.04 1.50 -7.70
C ILE A 42 1.16 2.74 -7.92
N LEU A 43 1.57 3.58 -8.88
CA LEU A 43 0.80 4.72 -9.37
C LEU A 43 0.24 4.45 -10.76
N GLY A 44 -0.80 5.17 -11.13
CA GLY A 44 -1.37 5.12 -12.47
C GLY A 44 -2.79 5.62 -12.48
N ASN A 45 -3.31 5.93 -13.67
CA ASN A 45 -4.68 6.40 -13.83
C ASN A 45 -5.72 5.32 -13.45
N ASN A 46 -6.99 5.70 -13.40
CA ASN A 46 -8.07 4.73 -13.24
C ASN A 46 -8.04 3.70 -14.38
N ASN A 47 -8.38 2.45 -14.04
CA ASN A 47 -8.45 1.32 -14.99
C ASN A 47 -7.10 0.92 -15.64
N THR A 48 -5.97 1.28 -15.04
CA THR A 48 -4.62 0.86 -15.48
C THR A 48 -4.15 -0.46 -14.84
N GLY A 49 -4.97 -1.12 -14.04
CA GLY A 49 -4.64 -2.43 -13.46
C GLY A 49 -3.92 -2.41 -12.10
N LYS A 50 -3.94 -1.28 -11.37
CA LYS A 50 -3.38 -1.17 -10.00
C LYS A 50 -3.86 -2.28 -9.06
N THR A 51 -5.16 -2.34 -8.79
CA THR A 51 -5.79 -3.39 -7.98
C THR A 51 -5.60 -4.78 -8.58
N THR A 52 -5.56 -4.88 -9.92
CA THR A 52 -5.33 -6.14 -10.64
C THR A 52 -3.96 -6.73 -10.32
N ILE A 53 -2.90 -5.92 -10.23
CA ILE A 53 -1.58 -6.38 -9.80
C ILE A 53 -1.64 -6.89 -8.36
N LEU A 54 -2.25 -6.16 -7.42
CA LEU A 54 -2.33 -6.62 -6.02
C LEU A 54 -3.06 -7.97 -5.90
N ARG A 55 -4.21 -8.12 -6.56
CA ARG A 55 -4.98 -9.39 -6.59
C ARG A 55 -4.22 -10.53 -7.25
N LEU A 56 -3.35 -10.23 -8.22
CA LEU A 56 -2.49 -11.20 -8.84
C LEU A 56 -1.36 -11.60 -7.88
N LEU A 57 -0.71 -10.66 -7.21
CA LEU A 57 0.35 -10.96 -6.26
C LEU A 57 -0.14 -11.76 -5.05
N SER A 58 -1.36 -11.50 -4.57
CA SER A 58 -1.94 -12.20 -3.41
C SER A 58 -2.05 -13.71 -3.61
N GLY A 59 -2.17 -14.16 -4.86
CA GLY A 59 -2.27 -15.58 -5.19
C GLY A 59 -0.96 -16.35 -5.20
N LEU A 60 0.19 -15.67 -5.12
CA LEU A 60 1.52 -16.28 -5.08
C LEU A 60 1.84 -16.97 -3.73
N SER A 61 0.87 -17.02 -2.81
CA SER A 61 0.99 -17.71 -1.52
C SER A 61 1.02 -19.24 -1.70
N ALA A 62 1.87 -19.93 -0.95
CA ALA A 62 1.95 -21.38 -0.96
C ALA A 62 0.81 -21.99 -0.12
N THR A 63 -0.09 -22.78 -0.74
CA THR A 63 -1.12 -23.55 -0.01
C THR A 63 -0.85 -25.05 -0.11
N ARG A 64 -0.88 -25.72 1.05
CA ARG A 64 -0.79 -27.18 1.14
C ARG A 64 -2.12 -27.81 0.74
N ILE A 65 -2.14 -28.59 -0.36
CA ILE A 65 -3.26 -29.49 -0.65
C ILE A 65 -2.93 -30.86 -0.07
N VAL A 66 -3.77 -31.36 0.84
CA VAL A 66 -3.64 -32.70 1.39
C VAL A 66 -4.17 -33.72 0.36
N GLY A 67 -3.25 -34.38 -0.35
CA GLY A 67 -3.50 -35.50 -1.25
C GLY A 67 -2.86 -36.81 -0.78
N ASN A 68 -3.20 -37.93 -1.44
CA ASN A 68 -2.81 -39.29 -1.04
C ASN A 68 -1.27 -39.47 -0.97
N ARG A 69 -0.80 -39.98 0.19
CA ARG A 69 0.56 -40.40 0.61
C ARG A 69 1.77 -39.93 -0.23
N ASN A 70 2.61 -39.10 0.41
CA ASN A 70 3.97 -38.69 0.05
C ASN A 70 4.19 -37.67 -1.08
N THR A 71 3.14 -37.08 -1.66
CA THR A 71 3.30 -35.91 -2.56
C THR A 71 2.54 -34.70 -2.00
N LEU A 72 3.28 -33.74 -1.46
CA LEU A 72 2.76 -32.43 -1.08
C LEU A 72 2.60 -31.61 -2.36
N ASN A 73 1.36 -31.41 -2.80
CA ASN A 73 1.08 -30.49 -3.90
C ASN A 73 0.94 -29.09 -3.32
N LEU A 74 1.93 -28.25 -3.58
CA LEU A 74 1.82 -26.80 -3.36
C LEU A 74 1.09 -26.22 -4.55
N VAL A 75 -0.12 -25.75 -4.27
CA VAL A 75 -0.87 -24.98 -5.24
C VAL A 75 -0.89 -23.55 -4.74
N PRO A 76 -0.70 -22.57 -5.63
CA PRO A 76 -0.85 -21.18 -5.27
C PRO A 76 -2.20 -20.91 -4.57
N GLY A 77 -2.22 -19.95 -3.65
CA GLY A 77 -3.43 -19.47 -2.95
C GLY A 77 -4.56 -19.09 -3.91
N PHE A 78 -4.25 -18.80 -5.17
CA PHE A 78 -5.20 -18.59 -6.26
C PHE A 78 -6.37 -19.60 -6.35
N LEU A 79 -6.17 -20.89 -6.03
CA LEU A 79 -7.28 -21.85 -6.07
C LEU A 79 -8.30 -21.66 -4.93
N LYS A 80 -7.95 -20.99 -3.83
CA LYS A 80 -8.91 -20.72 -2.74
C LYS A 80 -9.93 -19.66 -3.11
N HIS A 81 -9.53 -18.66 -3.90
CA HIS A 81 -10.41 -17.60 -4.40
C HIS A 81 -10.83 -17.83 -5.85
N PHE A 82 -10.93 -19.10 -6.27
CA PHE A 82 -11.16 -19.52 -7.66
C PHE A 82 -12.34 -18.80 -8.32
N ARG A 83 -13.44 -18.53 -7.60
CA ARG A 83 -14.57 -17.76 -8.15
C ARG A 83 -14.22 -16.30 -8.46
N ALA A 84 -13.58 -15.59 -7.53
CA ALA A 84 -13.21 -14.19 -7.70
C ALA A 84 -12.14 -14.02 -8.81
N MET A 85 -11.27 -15.02 -8.95
CA MET A 85 -10.31 -15.07 -10.04
C MET A 85 -10.88 -15.53 -11.37
N TRP A 86 -11.89 -16.41 -11.37
CA TRP A 86 -12.55 -16.84 -12.60
C TRP A 86 -13.03 -15.61 -13.36
N ASP A 87 -13.67 -14.67 -12.64
CA ASP A 87 -14.10 -13.37 -13.17
C ASP A 87 -12.94 -12.53 -13.72
N LEU A 88 -11.78 -12.53 -13.06
CA LEU A 88 -10.56 -11.88 -13.57
C LEU A 88 -9.99 -12.57 -14.83
N SER A 89 -10.13 -13.90 -14.95
CA SER A 89 -9.63 -14.69 -16.09
C SER A 89 -10.59 -14.80 -17.28
N LEU A 90 -11.78 -14.18 -17.22
CA LEU A 90 -12.79 -14.24 -18.28
C LEU A 90 -12.31 -13.59 -19.60
N VAL A 91 -11.31 -12.69 -19.54
CA VAL A 91 -10.89 -11.86 -20.67
C VAL A 91 -9.67 -12.44 -21.42
N SER A 92 -8.95 -13.43 -20.89
CA SER A 92 -7.70 -13.91 -21.49
C SER A 92 -7.57 -15.45 -21.43
N PRO A 93 -7.54 -16.15 -22.59
CA PRO A 93 -7.51 -17.60 -22.64
C PRO A 93 -6.16 -18.21 -22.22
N ILE A 94 -5.06 -17.45 -22.24
CA ILE A 94 -3.77 -17.88 -21.68
C ILE A 94 -3.17 -16.64 -21.02
N PHE A 95 -2.76 -16.75 -19.76
CA PHE A 95 -2.05 -15.70 -19.04
C PHE A 95 -1.03 -16.34 -18.10
N GLY A 96 0.15 -15.75 -17.93
CA GLY A 96 1.23 -16.31 -17.11
C GLY A 96 1.69 -15.35 -16.01
N VAL A 97 2.11 -15.88 -14.87
CA VAL A 97 2.70 -15.08 -13.78
C VAL A 97 3.95 -15.77 -13.24
N LYS A 98 5.12 -15.41 -13.75
CA LYS A 98 6.38 -15.94 -13.20
C LYS A 98 6.79 -15.09 -12.01
N SER A 99 7.26 -15.68 -10.91
CA SER A 99 7.85 -14.91 -9.81
C SER A 99 9.27 -15.40 -9.48
N ALA A 100 10.10 -14.46 -9.06
CA ALA A 100 11.35 -14.74 -8.40
C ALA A 100 11.25 -14.25 -6.96
N LEU A 101 11.81 -15.02 -6.04
CA LEU A 101 11.75 -14.78 -4.62
C LEU A 101 13.16 -14.54 -4.08
N GLN A 102 13.24 -13.82 -2.97
CA GLN A 102 14.47 -13.53 -2.27
C GLN A 102 14.38 -14.04 -0.83
N GLN A 103 15.34 -14.85 -0.41
CA GLN A 103 15.50 -15.24 0.98
C GLN A 103 16.54 -14.35 1.67
N THR A 104 16.25 -13.94 2.90
CA THR A 104 17.26 -13.40 3.83
C THR A 104 17.85 -14.55 4.63
N LYS A 105 19.15 -14.82 4.45
CA LYS A 105 19.89 -15.82 5.24
C LYS A 105 21.25 -15.23 5.62
N ASP A 106 21.54 -15.11 6.92
CA ASP A 106 22.82 -14.61 7.43
C ASP A 106 23.25 -13.25 6.82
N ASN A 107 22.29 -12.32 6.69
CA ASN A 107 22.46 -11.03 5.99
C ASN A 107 22.86 -11.10 4.50
N SER A 108 22.81 -12.28 3.90
CA SER A 108 22.90 -12.49 2.46
C SER A 108 21.50 -12.66 1.84
N PHE A 109 21.40 -12.25 0.58
CA PHE A 109 20.19 -12.34 -0.21
C PHE A 109 20.37 -13.33 -1.35
N THR A 110 19.60 -14.42 -1.34
CA THR A 110 19.64 -15.41 -2.41
C THR A 110 18.36 -15.35 -3.21
N ALA A 111 18.48 -15.06 -4.50
CA ALA A 111 17.35 -15.07 -5.43
C ALA A 111 17.16 -16.46 -6.03
N PHE A 112 15.92 -16.91 -6.13
CA PHE A 112 15.55 -18.14 -6.82
C PHE A 112 14.26 -17.93 -7.62
N SER A 113 14.14 -18.62 -8.76
CA SER A 113 12.95 -18.56 -9.60
C SER A 113 11.94 -19.62 -9.18
N SER A 114 10.70 -19.21 -8.90
CA SER A 114 9.57 -20.11 -8.72
C SER A 114 8.57 -19.83 -9.84
N PRO A 115 8.66 -20.53 -10.99
CA PRO A 115 7.78 -20.24 -12.11
C PRO A 115 6.36 -20.72 -11.80
N TRP A 116 5.47 -19.80 -11.43
CA TRP A 116 4.05 -20.09 -11.32
C TRP A 116 3.36 -19.87 -12.67
N LEU A 117 3.58 -20.74 -13.64
CA LEU A 117 2.91 -20.58 -14.92
C LEU A 117 1.44 -20.98 -14.78
N TYR A 118 0.53 -20.03 -15.00
CA TYR A 118 -0.90 -20.28 -15.13
C TYR A 118 -1.23 -20.50 -16.61
N ARG A 119 -2.19 -21.38 -16.90
CA ARG A 119 -2.75 -21.54 -18.24
C ARG A 119 -4.23 -21.84 -18.09
N LYS A 120 -5.06 -21.42 -19.04
CA LYS A 120 -6.42 -21.94 -19.14
C LYS A 120 -6.36 -23.21 -20.01
N ASN A 121 -6.94 -24.31 -19.56
CA ASN A 121 -7.10 -25.49 -20.41
C ASN A 121 -8.31 -25.33 -21.35
N ASP A 122 -8.51 -26.27 -22.26
CA ASP A 122 -9.58 -26.25 -23.28
C ASP A 122 -11.00 -26.17 -22.70
N THR A 123 -11.17 -26.50 -21.41
CA THR A 123 -12.45 -26.41 -20.68
C THR A 123 -12.63 -25.10 -19.92
N GLY A 124 -11.68 -24.17 -20.04
CA GLY A 124 -11.73 -22.89 -19.36
C GLY A 124 -11.13 -22.88 -17.94
N ASN A 125 -10.57 -23.99 -17.46
CA ASN A 125 -10.03 -24.08 -16.10
C ASN A 125 -8.59 -23.55 -16.02
N ILE A 126 -8.29 -22.76 -14.99
CA ILE A 126 -6.93 -22.35 -14.66
C ILE A 126 -6.17 -23.55 -14.14
N ILE A 127 -5.11 -23.95 -14.85
CA ILE A 127 -4.13 -24.95 -14.45
C ILE A 127 -2.80 -24.25 -14.15
N THR A 128 -2.02 -24.85 -13.26
CA THR A 128 -0.66 -24.41 -12.95
C THR A 128 0.31 -25.56 -13.19
N ASP A 129 1.50 -25.25 -13.66
CA ASP A 129 2.56 -26.25 -13.81
C ASP A 129 2.94 -26.77 -12.40
N ARG A 130 3.04 -28.09 -12.24
CA ARG A 130 3.57 -28.68 -11.01
C ARG A 130 5.03 -28.30 -10.88
N ILE A 131 5.39 -27.60 -9.81
CA ILE A 131 6.78 -27.30 -9.51
C ILE A 131 7.32 -28.43 -8.62
N GLU A 132 8.25 -29.23 -9.14
CA GLU A 132 9.05 -30.15 -8.32
C GLU A 132 10.09 -29.33 -7.56
N LEU A 133 9.88 -29.17 -6.26
CA LEU A 133 10.78 -28.43 -5.38
C LEU A 133 11.63 -29.41 -4.57
N ASN A 134 12.90 -29.05 -4.33
CA ASN A 134 13.69 -29.76 -3.34
C ASN A 134 13.20 -29.43 -1.92
N HIS A 135 13.67 -30.20 -0.92
CA HIS A 135 13.21 -30.05 0.46
C HIS A 135 13.50 -28.66 1.05
N ASP A 136 14.60 -28.02 0.66
CA ASP A 136 14.98 -26.71 1.22
C ASP A 136 14.14 -25.58 0.64
N ASP A 137 13.88 -25.58 -0.67
CA ASP A 137 12.95 -24.66 -1.35
C ASP A 137 11.52 -24.84 -0.83
N TYR A 138 11.13 -26.06 -0.45
CA TYR A 138 9.84 -26.33 0.19
C TYR A 138 9.68 -25.61 1.54
N LYS A 139 10.65 -25.77 2.44
CA LYS A 139 10.62 -25.08 3.75
C LYS A 139 10.65 -23.57 3.61
N LEU A 140 11.18 -23.08 2.50
CA LEU A 140 11.23 -21.67 2.16
C LEU A 140 9.87 -21.15 1.72
N LEU A 141 9.19 -21.85 0.81
CA LEU A 141 7.86 -21.45 0.34
C LEU A 141 6.80 -21.49 1.45
N GLU A 142 6.91 -22.39 2.44
CA GLU A 142 6.03 -22.36 3.62
C GLU A 142 6.12 -21.04 4.41
N LYS A 143 7.24 -20.31 4.28
CA LYS A 143 7.43 -19.00 4.89
C LYS A 143 6.92 -17.85 4.02
N LEU A 144 6.59 -18.09 2.75
CA LEU A 144 6.01 -17.08 1.88
C LEU A 144 4.54 -16.88 2.21
N LYS A 145 4.18 -15.67 2.64
CA LYS A 145 2.84 -15.31 3.08
C LYS A 145 2.55 -13.85 2.76
N PHE A 146 1.37 -13.62 2.22
CA PHE A 146 0.87 -12.30 1.83
C PHE A 146 -0.25 -11.90 2.79
N TYR A 147 -0.27 -10.62 3.16
CA TYR A 147 -1.38 -10.00 3.88
C TYR A 147 -1.99 -8.93 2.98
N GLY A 148 -3.28 -9.01 2.69
CA GLY A 148 -3.92 -8.19 1.67
C GLY A 148 -5.10 -7.37 2.21
N TYR A 149 -5.05 -6.06 1.95
CA TYR A 149 -6.06 -5.11 2.40
C TYR A 149 -6.60 -4.31 1.22
N GLY A 150 -7.91 -4.43 0.95
CA GLY A 150 -8.61 -3.63 -0.06
C GLY A 150 -8.90 -2.20 0.41
N THR A 151 -9.80 -1.52 -0.30
CA THR A 151 -10.15 -0.11 -0.05
C THR A 151 -11.08 0.09 1.15
N PHE A 152 -12.01 -0.83 1.42
CA PHE A 152 -13.04 -0.64 2.43
C PHE A 152 -12.52 -0.65 3.87
N ARG A 153 -11.60 -1.58 4.19
CA ARG A 153 -10.91 -1.73 5.50
C ARG A 153 -11.82 -1.47 6.71
N LYS A 154 -13.06 -1.96 6.64
CA LYS A 154 -14.07 -1.75 7.68
C LYS A 154 -13.81 -2.74 8.82
N MET A 155 -13.88 -2.28 10.07
CA MET A 155 -13.87 -3.19 11.22
C MET A 155 -15.21 -3.91 11.36
N SER A 156 -15.18 -5.15 11.85
CA SER A 156 -16.39 -5.88 12.21
C SER A 156 -17.09 -5.24 13.41
N GLU A 157 -18.42 -5.28 13.45
CA GLU A 157 -19.18 -4.79 14.62
C GLU A 157 -19.18 -5.80 15.78
N THR A 158 -18.95 -7.08 15.47
CA THR A 158 -18.91 -8.17 16.43
C THR A 158 -17.55 -8.85 16.45
N TYR A 159 -17.23 -9.49 17.57
CA TYR A 159 -16.08 -10.38 17.64
C TYR A 159 -16.32 -11.59 16.74
N ARG A 160 -15.42 -11.81 15.78
CA ARG A 160 -15.36 -13.06 15.02
C ARG A 160 -14.52 -14.04 15.83
N GLY A 161 -15.17 -15.05 16.44
CA GLY A 161 -14.49 -16.09 17.20
C GLY A 161 -13.69 -17.06 16.31
N GLU A 162 -12.92 -17.96 16.91
CA GLU A 162 -12.07 -18.97 16.22
C GLU A 162 -12.85 -19.97 15.33
N ILE A 163 -14.19 -19.90 15.26
CA ILE A 163 -15.06 -20.96 14.73
C ILE A 163 -15.33 -20.82 13.21
N ASP A 164 -15.07 -19.67 12.58
CA ASP A 164 -15.26 -19.50 11.12
C ASP A 164 -14.01 -19.84 10.26
N ASN A 165 -13.00 -20.48 10.89
CA ASN A 165 -11.63 -20.69 10.42
C ASN A 165 -11.41 -21.64 9.21
N ILE A 166 -12.42 -21.97 8.42
CA ILE A 166 -12.24 -22.93 7.31
C ILE A 166 -11.93 -22.23 5.98
N TYR A 167 -12.23 -20.92 5.83
CA TYR A 167 -12.06 -20.21 4.55
C TYR A 167 -11.54 -18.77 4.60
N GLU A 168 -11.28 -18.16 5.77
CA GLU A 168 -10.77 -16.79 5.82
C GLU A 168 -9.26 -16.74 5.53
N ASP A 169 -8.90 -16.28 4.33
CA ASP A 169 -7.52 -16.12 3.86
C ASP A 169 -7.02 -14.70 4.16
N GLU A 170 -5.72 -14.56 4.43
CA GLU A 170 -5.04 -13.31 4.78
C GLU A 170 -5.15 -12.19 3.71
N VAL A 171 -5.66 -12.51 2.52
CA VAL A 171 -5.83 -11.59 1.38
C VAL A 171 -7.27 -11.36 0.93
N THR A 172 -8.25 -11.94 1.63
CA THR A 172 -9.68 -11.93 1.25
C THR A 172 -10.23 -10.52 1.03
N GLY A 173 -9.78 -9.56 1.83
CA GLY A 173 -10.18 -8.15 1.73
C GLY A 173 -9.82 -7.46 0.42
N LEU A 174 -8.95 -8.03 -0.43
CA LEU A 174 -8.67 -7.49 -1.77
C LEU A 174 -9.76 -7.86 -2.80
N PHE A 175 -10.56 -8.88 -2.54
CA PHE A 175 -11.53 -9.43 -3.50
C PHE A 175 -12.98 -9.10 -3.16
N TYR A 176 -13.28 -8.86 -1.87
CA TYR A 176 -14.64 -8.72 -1.38
C TYR A 176 -14.80 -7.44 -0.56
N ASP A 177 -15.65 -6.54 -1.08
CA ASP A 177 -15.92 -5.23 -0.47
C ASP A 177 -16.67 -5.32 0.87
N ASN A 178 -17.38 -6.43 1.08
CA ASN A 178 -18.08 -6.73 2.33
C ASN A 178 -17.22 -7.48 3.35
N TYR A 179 -15.94 -7.70 3.06
CA TYR A 179 -15.02 -8.29 4.03
C TYR A 179 -14.72 -7.27 5.12
N GLU A 180 -14.97 -7.65 6.38
CA GLU A 180 -14.66 -6.82 7.53
C GLU A 180 -13.44 -7.38 8.24
N LEU A 181 -12.56 -6.49 8.66
CA LEU A 181 -11.37 -6.78 9.44
C LEU A 181 -11.72 -6.99 10.91
N ASP A 182 -10.84 -7.67 11.63
CA ASP A 182 -10.97 -7.80 13.07
C ASP A 182 -11.12 -6.44 13.76
N ASN A 183 -12.06 -6.37 14.70
CA ASN A 183 -12.29 -5.15 15.46
C ASN A 183 -11.13 -4.87 16.41
N ALA A 184 -10.41 -3.79 16.13
CA ALA A 184 -9.25 -3.37 16.90
C ALA A 184 -9.56 -3.00 18.36
N GLU A 185 -10.73 -2.40 18.64
CA GLU A 185 -11.17 -2.09 20.00
C GLU A 185 -11.43 -3.39 20.79
N ILE A 186 -12.07 -4.38 20.17
CA ILE A 186 -12.33 -5.68 20.81
C ILE A 186 -11.01 -6.38 21.16
N TRP A 187 -10.04 -6.40 20.24
CA TRP A 187 -8.77 -7.06 20.52
C TRP A 187 -7.94 -6.35 21.60
N LEU A 188 -7.95 -5.01 21.64
CA LEU A 188 -7.37 -4.24 22.75
C LEU A 188 -7.98 -4.63 24.10
N LEU A 189 -9.30 -4.75 24.17
CA LEU A 189 -10.01 -5.16 25.38
C LEU A 189 -9.69 -6.60 25.79
N GLN A 190 -9.55 -7.52 24.82
CA GLN A 190 -9.15 -8.90 25.09
C GLN A 190 -7.74 -8.99 25.65
N LEU A 191 -6.79 -8.23 25.08
CA LEU A 191 -5.41 -8.17 25.57
C LEU A 191 -5.35 -7.59 26.99
N ASP A 192 -6.17 -6.57 27.30
CA ASP A 192 -6.27 -6.02 28.66
C ASP A 192 -6.86 -7.00 29.67
N TYR A 193 -7.92 -7.72 29.29
CA TYR A 193 -8.48 -8.78 30.12
C TYR A 193 -7.47 -9.91 30.35
N ALA A 194 -6.78 -10.36 29.30
CA ALA A 194 -5.77 -11.39 29.36
C ALA A 194 -4.57 -10.95 30.23
N ALA A 195 -4.14 -9.70 30.10
CA ALA A 195 -3.09 -9.11 30.93
C ALA A 195 -3.47 -9.10 32.41
N LYS A 196 -4.68 -8.64 32.74
CA LYS A 196 -5.24 -8.64 34.11
C LYS A 196 -5.41 -10.05 34.67
N SER A 197 -5.67 -11.03 33.81
CA SER A 197 -5.82 -12.46 34.17
C SER A 197 -4.49 -13.20 34.28
N GLY A 198 -3.35 -12.53 34.08
CA GLY A 198 -2.01 -13.12 34.20
C GLY A 198 -1.60 -13.99 33.00
N VAL A 199 -2.24 -13.84 31.84
CA VAL A 199 -1.83 -14.53 30.61
C VAL A 199 -0.46 -14.01 30.19
N ALA A 200 0.48 -14.94 29.98
CA ALA A 200 1.84 -14.60 29.57
C ALA A 200 1.85 -13.76 28.29
N ASN A 201 2.75 -12.78 28.21
CA ASN A 201 2.94 -11.85 27.10
C ASN A 201 1.79 -10.88 26.78
N ALA A 202 0.56 -11.10 27.24
CA ALA A 202 -0.59 -10.25 26.92
C ALA A 202 -0.38 -8.77 27.27
N ALA A 203 0.18 -8.48 28.45
CA ALA A 203 0.51 -7.12 28.87
C ALA A 203 1.55 -6.45 27.97
N ALA A 204 2.58 -7.21 27.56
CA ALA A 204 3.63 -6.69 26.68
C ALA A 204 3.12 -6.42 25.26
N ILE A 205 2.22 -7.28 24.75
CA ILE A 205 1.56 -7.10 23.45
C ILE A 205 0.68 -5.84 23.50
N LEU A 206 -0.14 -5.69 24.56
CA LEU A 206 -1.02 -4.54 24.74
C LEU A 206 -0.24 -3.22 24.74
N GLU A 207 0.84 -3.13 25.52
CA GLU A 207 1.63 -1.90 25.63
C GLU A 207 2.37 -1.55 24.33
N LYS A 208 2.87 -2.56 23.61
CA LYS A 208 3.43 -2.36 22.26
C LYS A 208 2.36 -1.84 21.30
N LEU A 209 1.16 -2.42 21.31
CA LEU A 209 0.08 -2.01 20.42
C LEU A 209 -0.36 -0.56 20.70
N LYS A 210 -0.53 -0.19 21.98
CA LYS A 210 -0.80 1.20 22.36
C LYS A 210 0.31 2.13 21.88
N THR A 211 1.57 1.75 22.07
CA THR A 211 2.73 2.53 21.61
C THR A 211 2.71 2.73 20.10
N VAL A 212 2.41 1.68 19.32
CA VAL A 212 2.28 1.79 17.85
C VAL A 212 1.19 2.78 17.48
N LEU A 213 0.01 2.66 18.09
CA LEU A 213 -1.13 3.52 17.79
C LEU A 213 -0.91 4.98 18.21
N THR A 214 -0.08 5.24 19.23
CA THR A 214 0.28 6.60 19.70
C THR A 214 1.61 7.13 19.17
N SER A 215 2.39 6.35 18.41
CA SER A 215 3.71 6.72 17.88
C SER A 215 3.69 7.75 16.73
N GLY A 216 2.55 8.41 16.52
CA GLY A 216 2.29 9.31 15.39
C GLY A 216 1.64 8.62 14.18
N LEU A 217 1.29 7.33 14.28
CA LEU A 217 0.42 6.68 13.29
C LEU A 217 -0.98 7.31 13.28
N LEU A 218 -1.49 7.66 14.46
CA LEU A 218 -2.72 8.44 14.66
C LEU A 218 -2.35 9.80 15.28
N PRO A 219 -1.97 10.80 14.49
CA PRO A 219 -1.43 12.10 14.96
C PRO A 219 -2.14 12.79 16.12
N ASP A 220 -3.48 12.77 16.18
CA ASP A 220 -4.20 13.46 17.26
C ASP A 220 -4.49 12.56 18.46
N VAL A 221 -4.08 11.28 18.43
CA VAL A 221 -4.27 10.33 19.54
C VAL A 221 -3.02 10.29 20.43
N LYS A 222 -3.17 10.80 21.66
CA LYS A 222 -2.09 10.89 22.64
C LYS A 222 -1.96 9.65 23.51
N SER A 223 -3.10 9.08 23.90
CA SER A 223 -3.17 7.90 24.76
C SER A 223 -4.46 7.13 24.54
N ILE A 224 -4.46 5.86 24.97
CA ILE A 224 -5.61 4.96 24.87
C ILE A 224 -5.89 4.37 26.25
N GLU A 225 -7.08 4.62 26.76
CA GLU A 225 -7.59 4.10 28.04
C GLU A 225 -8.64 3.02 27.78
N LEU A 226 -8.51 1.88 28.45
CA LEU A 226 -9.47 0.78 28.36
C LEU A 226 -10.33 0.77 29.62
N LYS A 227 -11.65 0.86 29.44
CA LYS A 227 -12.62 1.00 30.53
C LYS A 227 -13.65 -0.12 30.51
N SER A 228 -14.06 -0.49 31.72
CA SER A 228 -15.17 -1.40 32.00
C SER A 228 -16.09 -0.70 33.00
N GLU A 229 -17.31 -0.37 32.60
CA GLU A 229 -18.28 0.36 33.43
C GLU A 229 -19.60 -0.42 33.52
N LEU A 230 -20.19 -0.46 34.72
CA LEU A 230 -21.52 -1.02 34.93
C LEU A 230 -22.57 0.05 34.62
N ASP A 231 -23.47 -0.25 33.69
CA ASP A 231 -24.68 0.53 33.47
C ASP A 231 -25.73 0.12 34.52
N GLU A 232 -25.85 0.90 35.59
CA GLU A 232 -26.75 0.62 36.71
C GLU A 232 -28.22 0.47 36.31
N LYS A 233 -28.64 1.09 35.20
CA LYS A 233 -30.04 1.04 34.73
C LYS A 233 -30.37 -0.28 34.04
N THR A 234 -29.41 -0.83 33.31
CA THR A 234 -29.56 -2.07 32.54
C THR A 234 -28.91 -3.27 33.20
N ASN A 235 -28.14 -3.04 34.28
CA ASN A 235 -27.25 -4.01 34.91
C ASN A 235 -26.30 -4.69 33.89
N SER A 236 -25.92 -3.95 32.85
CA SER A 236 -25.04 -4.44 31.77
C SER A 236 -23.64 -3.85 31.91
N VAL A 237 -22.62 -4.64 31.60
CA VAL A 237 -21.22 -4.16 31.60
C VAL A 237 -20.86 -3.66 30.21
N LYS A 238 -20.34 -2.44 30.14
CA LYS A 238 -19.85 -1.81 28.91
C LYS A 238 -18.33 -1.77 28.94
N ASN A 239 -17.70 -2.48 28.02
CA ASN A 239 -16.25 -2.45 27.80
C ASN A 239 -15.92 -1.62 26.58
N TYR A 240 -14.93 -0.74 26.70
CA TYR A 240 -14.59 0.16 25.61
C TYR A 240 -13.24 0.85 25.73
N ALA A 241 -12.74 1.34 24.60
CA ALA A 241 -11.56 2.19 24.52
C ALA A 241 -11.95 3.67 24.42
N LEU A 242 -11.24 4.50 25.19
CA LEU A 242 -11.23 5.95 25.09
C LEU A 242 -9.89 6.41 24.51
N PHE A 243 -9.96 7.24 23.48
CA PHE A 243 -8.81 7.81 22.80
C PHE A 243 -8.71 9.26 23.23
N ASP A 244 -7.58 9.61 23.84
CA ASP A 244 -7.31 10.97 24.29
C ASP A 244 -6.81 11.82 23.12
N THR A 245 -7.53 12.89 22.82
CA THR A 245 -7.25 13.82 21.71
C THR A 245 -7.17 15.26 22.19
N ASP A 246 -6.75 16.18 21.32
CA ASP A 246 -6.75 17.62 21.62
C ASP A 246 -8.13 18.17 22.00
N TYR A 247 -9.21 17.51 21.58
CA TYR A 247 -10.58 17.92 21.83
C TYR A 247 -11.26 17.13 22.96
N GLY A 248 -10.48 16.32 23.68
CA GLY A 248 -10.96 15.47 24.76
C GLY A 248 -11.01 13.99 24.39
N LYS A 249 -11.55 13.19 25.31
CA LYS A 249 -11.61 11.73 25.19
C LYS A 249 -12.81 11.30 24.37
N VAL A 250 -12.57 10.54 23.31
CA VAL A 250 -13.61 10.05 22.40
C VAL A 250 -13.56 8.52 22.29
N ARG A 251 -14.69 7.93 21.89
CA ARG A 251 -14.78 6.51 21.54
C ARG A 251 -14.16 6.27 20.16
N LEU A 252 -13.79 5.02 19.84
CA LEU A 252 -13.30 4.65 18.50
C LEU A 252 -14.25 5.14 17.39
N ALA A 253 -15.55 4.91 17.56
CA ALA A 253 -16.59 5.35 16.61
C ALA A 253 -16.68 6.87 16.45
N GLY A 254 -16.15 7.65 17.40
CA GLY A 254 -16.08 9.11 17.35
C GLY A 254 -14.82 9.65 16.67
N LEU A 255 -13.84 8.80 16.37
CA LEU A 255 -12.67 9.20 15.58
C LEU A 255 -13.05 9.35 14.10
N GLY A 256 -12.29 10.17 13.35
CA GLY A 256 -12.49 10.30 11.90
C GLY A 256 -12.32 8.96 11.18
N TYR A 257 -13.03 8.76 10.06
CA TYR A 257 -13.01 7.48 9.35
C TYR A 257 -11.60 7.03 8.91
N GLY A 258 -10.72 7.96 8.55
CA GLY A 258 -9.32 7.66 8.26
C GLY A 258 -8.55 7.05 9.43
N TYR A 259 -8.83 7.49 10.67
CA TYR A 259 -8.26 6.89 11.89
C TYR A 259 -8.77 5.46 12.07
N GLN A 260 -10.09 5.27 11.96
CA GLN A 260 -10.72 3.96 12.13
C GLN A 260 -10.20 2.97 11.08
N SER A 261 -10.21 3.35 9.81
CA SER A 261 -9.72 2.53 8.69
C SER A 261 -8.24 2.16 8.87
N THR A 262 -7.38 3.13 9.19
CA THR A 262 -5.94 2.89 9.41
C THR A 262 -5.70 1.95 10.59
N MET A 263 -6.39 2.19 11.70
CA MET A 263 -6.31 1.34 12.87
C MET A 263 -6.76 -0.08 12.54
N ALA A 264 -7.80 -0.28 11.73
CA ALA A 264 -8.33 -1.60 11.40
C ALA A 264 -7.27 -2.51 10.79
N TRP A 265 -6.64 -2.06 9.69
CA TRP A 265 -5.70 -2.92 8.97
C TRP A 265 -4.32 -2.99 9.65
N VAL A 266 -3.86 -1.93 10.33
CA VAL A 266 -2.58 -1.96 11.06
C VAL A 266 -2.66 -2.88 12.27
N VAL A 267 -3.78 -2.84 13.00
CA VAL A 267 -3.99 -3.70 14.17
C VAL A 267 -4.20 -5.15 13.74
N ASP A 268 -4.95 -5.40 12.68
CA ASP A 268 -5.08 -6.73 12.08
C ASP A 268 -3.71 -7.30 11.64
N LEU A 269 -2.88 -6.51 10.95
CA LEU A 269 -1.53 -6.90 10.58
C LEU A 269 -0.68 -7.20 11.82
N ALA A 270 -0.71 -6.32 12.82
CA ALA A 270 0.02 -6.50 14.06
C ALA A 270 -0.38 -7.82 14.73
N LYS A 271 -1.69 -8.10 14.88
CA LYS A 271 -2.22 -9.36 15.42
C LYS A 271 -1.64 -10.57 14.69
N LYS A 272 -1.72 -10.58 13.37
CA LYS A 272 -1.20 -11.67 12.53
C LYS A 272 0.31 -11.87 12.69
N LEU A 273 1.09 -10.80 12.90
CA LEU A 273 2.53 -10.90 13.16
C LEU A 273 2.83 -11.40 14.58
N PHE A 274 2.06 -10.99 15.59
CA PHE A 274 2.17 -11.52 16.95
C PHE A 274 1.92 -13.04 17.00
N GLU A 275 0.90 -13.51 16.30
CA GLU A 275 0.55 -14.93 16.21
C GLU A 275 1.60 -15.72 15.42
N ARG A 276 2.16 -15.13 14.37
CA ARG A 276 3.13 -15.79 13.50
C ARG A 276 4.55 -15.84 14.08
N TYR A 277 4.94 -14.83 14.84
CA TYR A 277 6.30 -14.69 15.36
C TYR A 277 6.35 -14.60 16.90
N PRO A 278 5.73 -15.54 17.64
CA PRO A 278 5.66 -15.49 19.11
C PRO A 278 7.03 -15.57 19.79
N GLN A 279 8.04 -16.11 19.10
CA GLN A 279 9.42 -16.22 19.57
C GLN A 279 10.23 -14.91 19.49
N LEU A 280 9.78 -13.92 18.72
CA LEU A 280 10.50 -12.66 18.58
C LEU A 280 10.29 -11.75 19.80
N ASP A 281 11.37 -11.11 20.25
CA ASP A 281 11.28 -10.04 21.26
C ASP A 281 10.34 -8.93 20.79
N ASN A 282 10.35 -8.59 19.50
CA ASN A 282 9.37 -7.70 18.86
C ASN A 282 8.77 -8.34 17.60
N PRO A 283 7.59 -8.98 17.69
CA PRO A 283 6.96 -9.67 16.55
C PRO A 283 6.64 -8.77 15.35
N LEU A 284 6.51 -7.45 15.56
CA LEU A 284 6.27 -6.47 14.49
C LEU A 284 7.47 -6.32 13.54
N THR A 285 8.66 -6.74 13.97
CA THR A 285 9.86 -6.80 13.10
C THR A 285 9.95 -8.11 12.33
N GLY A 286 8.93 -8.97 12.40
CA GLY A 286 8.87 -10.20 11.65
C GLY A 286 8.77 -9.96 10.14
N PRO A 287 9.36 -10.82 9.29
CA PRO A 287 9.22 -10.72 7.84
C PRO A 287 7.78 -10.82 7.35
N ALA A 288 7.37 -9.94 6.43
CA ALA A 288 6.05 -10.02 5.81
C ALA A 288 6.03 -9.40 4.41
N ILE A 289 5.08 -9.82 3.58
CA ILE A 289 4.70 -9.13 2.36
C ILE A 289 3.28 -8.61 2.55
N VAL A 290 3.08 -7.31 2.43
CA VAL A 290 1.80 -6.64 2.69
C VAL A 290 1.35 -5.91 1.44
N LEU A 291 0.13 -6.20 1.02
CA LEU A 291 -0.55 -5.65 -0.14
C LEU A 291 -1.63 -4.68 0.35
N VAL A 292 -1.57 -3.41 -0.05
CA VAL A 292 -2.54 -2.39 0.39
C VAL A 292 -3.08 -1.63 -0.81
N ASP A 293 -4.37 -1.74 -1.09
CA ASP A 293 -5.01 -1.02 -2.18
C ASP A 293 -5.49 0.36 -1.71
N GLU A 294 -5.05 1.42 -2.37
CA GLU A 294 -5.30 2.83 -2.07
C GLU A 294 -4.88 3.19 -0.63
N ILE A 295 -3.59 3.05 -0.32
CA ILE A 295 -3.06 3.29 1.04
C ILE A 295 -3.42 4.68 1.58
N ASP A 296 -3.58 5.66 0.70
CA ASP A 296 -3.93 7.04 0.98
C ASP A 296 -5.42 7.32 1.15
N LEU A 297 -6.29 6.33 0.90
CA LEU A 297 -7.74 6.49 0.97
C LEU A 297 -8.18 6.89 2.39
N HIS A 298 -9.03 7.92 2.46
CA HIS A 298 -9.54 8.54 3.70
C HIS A 298 -8.49 9.17 4.63
N LEU A 299 -7.22 9.23 4.24
CA LEU A 299 -6.17 9.90 5.01
C LEU A 299 -6.17 11.41 4.76
N HIS A 300 -5.97 12.18 5.82
CA HIS A 300 -5.70 13.62 5.69
C HIS A 300 -4.37 13.84 4.95
N PRO A 301 -4.20 14.92 4.15
CA PRO A 301 -2.96 15.19 3.41
C PRO A 301 -1.67 15.12 4.25
N ASP A 302 -1.68 15.67 5.47
CA ASP A 302 -0.53 15.63 6.38
C ASP A 302 -0.15 14.19 6.78
N TRP A 303 -1.12 13.29 6.75
CA TRP A 303 -0.93 11.88 7.11
C TRP A 303 -0.43 11.08 5.93
N GLN A 304 -0.95 11.37 4.73
CA GLN A 304 -0.42 10.80 3.48
C GLN A 304 1.08 11.05 3.35
N ARG A 305 1.58 12.20 3.87
CA ARG A 305 3.01 12.53 3.94
C ARG A 305 3.83 11.74 4.96
N LYS A 306 3.20 11.13 5.96
CA LYS A 306 3.89 10.52 7.10
C LYS A 306 3.71 9.01 7.16
N ILE A 307 2.67 8.47 6.53
CA ILE A 307 2.24 7.08 6.66
C ILE A 307 3.36 6.09 6.31
N ILE A 308 4.09 6.32 5.21
CA ILE A 308 5.23 5.48 4.80
C ILE A 308 6.30 5.46 5.89
N LYS A 309 6.68 6.64 6.40
CA LYS A 309 7.73 6.76 7.43
C LYS A 309 7.36 6.07 8.74
N HIS A 310 6.11 6.24 9.20
CA HIS A 310 5.64 5.57 10.42
C HIS A 310 5.60 4.06 10.26
N LEU A 311 5.01 3.57 9.17
CA LEU A 311 4.91 2.13 8.90
C LEU A 311 6.29 1.49 8.68
N SER A 312 7.24 2.20 8.06
CA SER A 312 8.63 1.73 7.95
C SER A 312 9.27 1.48 9.30
N GLY A 313 9.01 2.36 10.28
CA GLY A 313 9.55 2.23 11.63
C GLY A 313 8.87 1.11 12.44
N ILE A 314 7.57 0.93 12.27
CA ILE A 314 6.79 -0.11 12.96
C ILE A 314 7.13 -1.50 12.40
N PHE A 315 7.23 -1.60 11.07
CA PHE A 315 7.39 -2.86 10.34
C PHE A 315 8.66 -2.86 9.46
N PRO A 316 9.87 -2.85 10.07
CA PRO A 316 11.13 -2.64 9.34
C PRO A 316 11.47 -3.76 8.34
N ASN A 317 10.99 -4.97 8.58
CA ASN A 317 11.26 -6.14 7.74
C ASN A 317 10.07 -6.52 6.85
N THR A 318 9.14 -5.60 6.63
CA THR A 318 7.96 -5.81 5.80
C THR A 318 8.14 -5.22 4.42
N GLN A 319 7.89 -6.01 3.38
CA GLN A 319 7.78 -5.54 2.01
C GLN A 319 6.34 -5.10 1.73
N PHE A 320 6.15 -3.79 1.66
CA PHE A 320 4.90 -3.16 1.26
C PHE A 320 4.84 -3.06 -0.26
N ILE A 321 3.74 -3.53 -0.84
CA ILE A 321 3.36 -3.34 -2.23
C ILE A 321 1.99 -2.66 -2.21
N VAL A 322 1.96 -1.37 -2.48
CA VAL A 322 0.80 -0.54 -2.24
C VAL A 322 0.39 0.18 -3.49
N THR A 323 -0.89 0.44 -3.67
CA THR A 323 -1.36 1.37 -4.69
C THR A 323 -1.69 2.70 -4.02
N ALA A 324 -1.49 3.80 -4.74
CA ALA A 324 -1.86 5.12 -4.25
C ALA A 324 -2.42 6.00 -5.38
N HIS A 325 -3.22 7.01 -5.00
CA HIS A 325 -3.64 8.09 -5.90
C HIS A 325 -3.04 9.44 -5.51
N SER A 326 -2.59 9.58 -4.26
CA SER A 326 -2.06 10.84 -3.78
C SER A 326 -0.58 11.04 -4.15
N PRO A 327 -0.24 12.15 -4.84
CA PRO A 327 1.16 12.51 -5.09
C PRO A 327 1.92 12.79 -3.78
N LEU A 328 1.23 13.09 -2.68
CA LEU A 328 1.84 13.37 -1.38
C LEU A 328 2.53 12.14 -0.77
N VAL A 329 2.01 10.94 -1.05
CA VAL A 329 2.64 9.69 -0.59
C VAL A 329 3.99 9.51 -1.27
N VAL A 330 4.05 9.75 -2.59
CA VAL A 330 5.29 9.62 -3.37
C VAL A 330 6.29 10.72 -3.02
N GLN A 331 5.83 11.97 -2.95
CA GLN A 331 6.67 13.13 -2.61
C GLN A 331 7.36 12.94 -1.26
N SER A 332 6.66 12.44 -0.26
CA SER A 332 7.21 12.35 1.10
C SER A 332 8.17 11.18 1.33
N ALA A 333 8.21 10.21 0.41
CA ALA A 333 8.95 8.98 0.61
C ALA A 333 10.46 9.14 0.36
N GLU A 334 11.26 8.67 1.32
CA GLU A 334 12.72 8.80 1.28
C GLU A 334 13.37 7.85 0.26
N ASP A 335 12.86 6.63 0.12
CA ASP A 335 13.43 5.59 -0.75
C ASP A 335 12.33 4.59 -1.12
N ILE A 336 11.85 4.66 -2.37
CA ILE A 336 10.79 3.79 -2.88
C ILE A 336 11.16 3.21 -4.24
N ASN A 337 10.52 2.10 -4.56
CA ASN A 337 10.36 1.62 -5.91
C ASN A 337 9.01 2.13 -6.43
N LEU A 338 9.05 3.10 -7.34
CA LEU A 338 7.87 3.65 -7.97
C LEU A 338 7.55 2.86 -9.24
N ILE A 339 6.35 2.28 -9.29
CA ILE A 339 5.83 1.49 -10.41
C ILE A 339 4.67 2.29 -11.02
N ILE A 340 4.88 2.84 -12.21
CA ILE A 340 3.92 3.71 -12.89
C ILE A 340 3.23 2.90 -13.98
N LEU A 341 1.91 2.83 -13.91
CA LEU A 341 1.05 2.17 -14.88
C LEU A 341 0.45 3.21 -15.83
N GLU A 342 0.90 3.17 -17.08
CA GLU A 342 0.49 4.11 -18.12
C GLU A 342 -0.44 3.42 -19.11
N LYS A 343 -1.54 4.08 -19.46
CA LYS A 343 -2.47 3.58 -20.48
C LYS A 343 -1.93 3.94 -21.86
N GLY A 344 -1.44 2.96 -22.60
CA GLY A 344 -1.05 3.12 -24.00
C GLY A 344 -2.25 3.35 -24.92
N GLU A 345 -1.98 3.90 -26.10
CA GLU A 345 -2.99 4.26 -27.11
C GLU A 345 -3.85 3.06 -27.55
N ASN A 346 -3.26 1.86 -27.54
CA ASN A 346 -3.91 0.61 -27.92
C ASN A 346 -4.77 -0.01 -26.80
N GLY A 347 -4.99 0.71 -25.68
CA GLY A 347 -5.69 0.22 -24.50
C GLY A 347 -4.87 -0.76 -23.65
N GLN A 348 -3.59 -0.94 -23.95
CA GLN A 348 -2.64 -1.77 -23.20
C GLN A 348 -2.00 -0.93 -22.08
N THR A 349 -1.67 -1.56 -20.96
CA THR A 349 -0.93 -0.90 -19.89
C THR A 349 0.56 -1.12 -20.05
N HIS A 350 1.34 -0.05 -20.01
CA HIS A 350 2.80 -0.07 -19.94
C HIS A 350 3.26 0.19 -18.51
N ILE A 351 4.34 -0.47 -18.10
CA ILE A 351 4.94 -0.32 -16.78
C ILE A 351 6.24 0.46 -16.93
N ARG A 352 6.30 1.67 -16.35
CA ARG A 352 7.56 2.38 -16.08
C ARG A 352 7.94 2.15 -14.62
N GLN A 353 9.21 1.90 -14.35
CA GLN A 353 9.69 1.60 -13.01
C GLN A 353 10.96 2.38 -12.68
N GLU A 354 10.98 3.02 -11.51
CA GLU A 354 12.10 3.85 -11.06
C GLU A 354 12.34 3.66 -9.56
N PHE A 355 13.62 3.55 -9.16
CA PHE A 355 14.02 3.49 -7.76
C PHE A 355 14.62 4.84 -7.35
N GLY A 356 14.17 5.41 -6.24
CA GLY A 356 14.74 6.64 -5.74
C GLY A 356 13.85 7.42 -4.79
N THR A 357 14.05 8.73 -4.77
CA THR A 357 13.32 9.69 -3.95
C THR A 357 12.70 10.78 -4.82
N TYR A 358 11.55 11.28 -4.38
CA TYR A 358 10.80 12.35 -5.05
C TYR A 358 10.58 13.55 -4.12
N GLN A 359 11.30 13.63 -3.00
CA GLN A 359 11.16 14.69 -1.98
C GLN A 359 11.50 16.10 -2.51
N GLY A 360 12.32 16.19 -3.55
CA GLY A 360 12.65 17.46 -4.21
C GLY A 360 11.63 17.90 -5.26
N TRP A 361 10.70 17.02 -5.66
CA TRP A 361 9.74 17.30 -6.72
C TRP A 361 8.54 18.05 -6.15
N THR A 362 8.04 19.01 -6.91
CA THR A 362 6.76 19.68 -6.64
C THR A 362 5.61 18.70 -6.85
N ILE A 363 4.44 19.02 -6.26
CA ILE A 363 3.25 18.19 -6.44
C ILE A 363 2.83 18.24 -7.91
N GLU A 364 2.98 19.41 -8.54
CA GLU A 364 2.72 19.67 -9.94
C GLU A 364 3.59 18.78 -10.84
N GLU A 365 4.91 18.73 -10.64
CA GLU A 365 5.82 17.85 -11.41
C GLU A 365 5.42 16.37 -11.26
N ILE A 366 5.10 15.91 -10.04
CA ILE A 366 4.64 14.52 -9.82
C ILE A 366 3.34 14.25 -10.58
N LEU A 367 2.38 15.18 -10.54
CA LEU A 367 1.11 15.03 -11.23
C LEU A 367 1.29 15.04 -12.76
N GLN A 368 2.16 15.91 -13.27
CA GLN A 368 2.45 16.06 -14.69
C GLN A 368 3.19 14.84 -15.24
N ASP A 369 4.33 14.50 -14.64
CA ASP A 369 5.31 13.57 -15.20
C ASP A 369 5.05 12.12 -14.78
N LEU A 370 4.56 11.90 -13.55
CA LEU A 370 4.40 10.56 -12.99
C LEU A 370 2.93 10.08 -13.03
N MET A 371 1.97 10.99 -12.92
CA MET A 371 0.54 10.64 -12.95
C MET A 371 -0.14 10.90 -14.30
N GLY A 372 0.60 11.40 -15.29
CA GLY A 372 0.13 11.53 -16.67
C GLY A 372 -1.01 12.54 -16.84
N LEU A 373 -1.10 13.54 -15.96
CA LEU A 373 -2.04 14.66 -16.13
C LEU A 373 -1.53 15.68 -17.15
N GLY A 374 -0.20 15.74 -17.38
CA GLY A 374 0.42 16.77 -18.21
C GLY A 374 -0.06 18.17 -17.82
N GLU A 375 -0.23 19.06 -18.80
CA GLU A 375 -0.64 20.44 -18.57
C GLU A 375 -2.00 20.60 -17.87
N LYS A 376 -2.84 19.55 -17.81
CA LYS A 376 -4.18 19.59 -17.17
C LYS A 376 -4.16 19.80 -15.65
N THR A 377 -2.97 19.78 -15.05
CA THR A 377 -2.77 20.20 -13.65
C THR A 377 -3.03 21.70 -13.45
N LEU A 378 -2.94 22.48 -14.53
CA LEU A 378 -3.15 23.92 -14.55
C LEU A 378 -4.45 24.27 -15.27
N SER A 379 -5.09 25.38 -14.91
CA SER A 379 -6.30 25.82 -15.60
C SER A 379 -5.99 26.29 -17.02
N ASP A 380 -6.88 26.02 -17.98
CA ASP A 380 -6.74 26.47 -19.37
C ASP A 380 -6.47 27.98 -19.48
N LYS A 381 -7.11 28.78 -18.61
CA LYS A 381 -6.90 30.23 -18.55
C LYS A 381 -5.47 30.59 -18.15
N TYR A 382 -4.91 29.87 -17.18
CA TYR A 382 -3.54 30.05 -16.74
C TYR A 382 -2.53 29.67 -17.83
N LEU A 383 -2.72 28.50 -18.46
CA LEU A 383 -1.88 28.03 -19.57
C LEU A 383 -1.92 28.99 -20.76
N HIS A 384 -3.11 29.50 -21.11
CA HIS A 384 -3.26 30.47 -22.18
C HIS A 384 -2.40 31.72 -21.94
N PHE A 385 -2.51 32.34 -20.75
CA PHE A 385 -1.71 33.53 -20.45
C PHE A 385 -0.23 33.23 -20.25
N LEU A 386 0.14 32.03 -19.78
CA LEU A 386 1.54 31.63 -19.71
C LEU A 386 2.14 31.53 -21.11
N ASN A 387 1.45 30.87 -22.04
CA ASN A 387 1.87 30.77 -23.44
C ASN A 387 1.92 32.14 -24.14
N GLU A 388 0.96 33.03 -23.88
CA GLU A 388 1.00 34.41 -24.41
C GLU A 388 2.14 35.23 -23.82
N PHE A 389 2.47 35.00 -22.54
CA PHE A 389 3.62 35.62 -21.89
C PHE A 389 4.93 35.14 -22.50
N ASP A 390 5.13 33.82 -22.61
CA ASP A 390 6.33 33.21 -23.19
C ASP A 390 6.49 33.58 -24.66
N ALA A 391 5.41 33.56 -25.45
CA ALA A 391 5.45 34.02 -26.84
C ALA A 391 5.79 35.51 -26.97
N GLY A 392 5.38 36.34 -26.00
CA GLY A 392 5.78 37.75 -25.92
C GLY A 392 7.27 37.92 -25.58
N LEU A 393 7.81 37.08 -24.69
CA LEU A 393 9.24 37.05 -24.38
C LEU A 393 10.07 36.61 -25.59
N ASP A 394 9.68 35.52 -26.25
CA ASP A 394 10.41 34.95 -27.40
C ASP A 394 10.44 35.88 -28.61
N SER A 395 9.45 36.78 -28.72
CA SER A 395 9.34 37.77 -29.80
C SER A 395 9.76 39.18 -29.40
N ASP A 396 10.28 39.38 -28.19
CA ASP A 396 10.59 40.70 -27.59
C ASP A 396 9.39 41.70 -27.63
N ASP A 397 8.15 41.19 -27.66
CA ASP A 397 6.90 41.98 -27.67
C ASP A 397 6.48 42.34 -26.24
N TYR A 398 7.04 43.46 -25.74
CA TYR A 398 6.75 43.96 -24.40
C TYR A 398 5.25 44.22 -24.14
N PRO A 399 4.47 44.88 -25.03
CA PRO A 399 3.04 45.04 -24.84
C PRO A 399 2.28 43.73 -24.64
N ARG A 400 2.57 42.71 -25.47
CA ARG A 400 1.93 41.38 -25.37
C ARG A 400 2.29 40.69 -24.07
N ALA A 401 3.58 40.62 -23.75
CA ALA A 401 4.07 40.02 -22.50
C ALA A 401 3.50 40.76 -21.26
N LYS A 402 3.41 42.09 -21.29
CA LYS A 402 2.85 42.87 -20.19
C LYS A 402 1.37 42.59 -19.98
N ALA A 403 0.56 42.51 -21.05
CA ALA A 403 -0.85 42.20 -20.94
C ALA A 403 -1.10 40.81 -20.33
N ALA A 404 -0.33 39.81 -20.78
CA ALA A 404 -0.38 38.46 -20.23
C ALA A 404 0.09 38.42 -18.76
N TYR A 405 1.17 39.13 -18.42
CA TYR A 405 1.65 39.26 -17.05
C TYR A 405 0.61 39.83 -16.09
N GLU A 406 -0.12 40.88 -16.49
CA GLU A 406 -1.16 41.52 -15.66
C GLU A 406 -2.31 40.54 -15.33
N GLU A 407 -2.64 39.63 -16.24
CA GLU A 407 -3.60 38.57 -15.99
C GLU A 407 -3.01 37.43 -15.13
N LEU A 408 -1.77 37.01 -15.38
CA LEU A 408 -1.07 35.99 -14.59
C LEU A 408 -0.95 36.39 -13.11
N ILE A 409 -0.61 37.65 -12.81
CA ILE A 409 -0.57 38.12 -11.41
C ILE A 409 -1.95 38.23 -10.77
N ARG A 410 -3.05 38.24 -11.52
CA ARG A 410 -4.40 38.16 -10.93
C ARG A 410 -4.75 36.73 -10.56
N LEU A 411 -4.28 35.76 -11.35
CA LEU A 411 -4.53 34.33 -11.15
C LEU A 411 -3.63 33.71 -10.06
N LEU A 412 -2.35 34.11 -10.01
CA LEU A 412 -1.37 33.55 -9.09
C LEU A 412 -1.58 34.00 -7.64
N HIS A 413 -1.32 33.08 -6.69
CA HIS A 413 -1.35 33.39 -5.26
C HIS A 413 -0.50 34.63 -4.92
N PRO A 414 -0.95 35.54 -4.04
CA PRO A 414 -0.27 36.80 -3.74
C PRO A 414 1.21 36.68 -3.36
N THR A 415 1.58 35.59 -2.70
CA THR A 415 2.95 35.31 -2.23
C THR A 415 3.73 34.34 -3.13
N SER A 416 3.19 33.95 -4.28
CA SER A 416 3.86 33.02 -5.19
C SER A 416 5.21 33.57 -5.65
N SER A 417 6.27 32.76 -5.56
CA SER A 417 7.60 33.08 -6.10
C SER A 417 7.55 33.34 -7.61
N GLN A 418 6.62 32.69 -8.31
CA GLN A 418 6.41 32.84 -9.75
C GLN A 418 6.06 34.28 -10.14
N ARG A 419 5.36 35.04 -9.28
CA ARG A 419 5.12 36.47 -9.52
C ARG A 419 6.41 37.28 -9.60
N LYS A 420 7.41 36.94 -8.77
CA LYS A 420 8.72 37.61 -8.79
C LYS A 420 9.51 37.22 -10.04
N LEU A 421 9.48 35.94 -10.42
CA LEU A 421 10.13 35.43 -11.62
C LEU A 421 9.58 36.12 -12.88
N LEU A 422 8.26 36.08 -13.07
CA LEU A 422 7.59 36.70 -14.22
C LEU A 422 7.88 38.21 -14.30
N LYS A 423 7.95 38.89 -13.15
CA LYS A 423 8.32 40.31 -13.11
C LYS A 423 9.77 40.55 -13.57
N LEU A 424 10.70 39.69 -13.16
CA LEU A 424 12.11 39.78 -13.60
C LEU A 424 12.24 39.51 -15.10
N GLN A 425 11.55 38.48 -15.61
CA GLN A 425 11.53 38.14 -17.03
C GLN A 425 10.92 39.26 -17.88
N LEU A 426 9.78 39.83 -17.46
CA LEU A 426 9.18 40.98 -18.13
C LEU A 426 10.10 42.21 -18.12
N GLY A 427 10.88 42.39 -17.04
CA GLY A 427 11.88 43.44 -16.92
C GLY A 427 13.03 43.31 -17.92
N ALA A 428 13.36 42.10 -18.37
CA ALA A 428 14.46 41.86 -19.31
C ALA A 428 14.16 42.41 -20.72
N ILE A 429 12.89 42.38 -21.13
CA ILE A 429 12.41 42.91 -22.41
C ILE A 429 11.76 44.30 -22.28
N ALA A 430 11.86 44.93 -21.10
CA ALA A 430 11.27 46.24 -20.87
C ALA A 430 11.98 47.30 -21.72
N PRO A 431 11.22 48.19 -22.40
CA PRO A 431 11.84 49.27 -23.16
C PRO A 431 12.68 50.13 -22.23
N ALA A 432 13.93 50.42 -22.64
CA ALA A 432 14.80 51.31 -21.89
C ALA A 432 14.08 52.64 -21.64
N THR A 433 13.84 52.94 -20.37
CA THR A 433 13.34 54.26 -19.95
C THR A 433 14.35 55.30 -20.41
N VAL A 434 13.98 56.07 -21.44
CA VAL A 434 14.69 57.26 -21.94
C VAL A 434 14.53 58.41 -20.96
#